data_AF-A0A8J2S4U2-F1
#
_entry.id   AF-A0A8J2S4U2-F1
#
_cell.length_a   1.000
_cell.length_b   1.000
_cell.length_c   1.000
_cell.angle_alpha   90.00
_cell.angle_beta   90.00
_cell.angle_gamma   90.00
#
_symmetry.space_group_name_H-M   'P 1'
#
loop_
_entity.id
_entity.type
_entity.pdbx_description
1 polymer ?
#
loop_
_entity_poly.entity_id
_entity_poly.type
_entity_poly.pdbx_seq_one_letter_code
_entity_poly.pdbx_strand_id
1 'polypeptide(L)'
;MSRFDRKPTNAAEKPPTDAPAPAQLDPDHIDASNEGFKMLKSMGWTEGEGLGKQSKGDALPLSERIREEARREGLGRSKQEAEMLSKATTRKRDESDDEAARKKRKEVGEEQKRRDEVLAEQHRNFYCACCDKQYTTVSEFSAHLSSYDHHHRKRFAEMREAEKARNADATAEKRSREEARRERELQKQIRAAAAAAPAPAPAPAPASTGYATAPLPGFSGFQTKKLPGAAPIKFSLDFGKKL
;
A
#
# COMPACT_ATOMS: atom_id res chain seq x y z
N MET A 1 -22.05 -34.74 -30.75
CA MET A 1 -20.76 -34.34 -30.14
C MET A 1 -20.39 -35.41 -29.11
N SER A 2 -19.34 -36.16 -29.42
CA SER A 2 -18.92 -37.38 -28.70
C SER A 2 -18.50 -37.11 -27.26
N ARG A 3 -19.11 -37.81 -26.31
CA ARG A 3 -18.49 -38.08 -25.00
C ARG A 3 -18.01 -39.53 -25.04
N PHE A 4 -16.72 -39.73 -25.20
CA PHE A 4 -16.11 -41.06 -25.14
C PHE A 4 -15.86 -41.42 -23.67
N ASP A 5 -16.61 -42.39 -23.18
CA ASP A 5 -16.33 -43.17 -21.98
C ASP A 5 -14.93 -43.81 -22.06
N ARG A 6 -14.12 -43.64 -21.01
CA ARG A 6 -12.91 -44.45 -20.77
C ARG A 6 -13.10 -45.29 -19.53
N LYS A 7 -13.11 -46.61 -19.75
CA LYS A 7 -13.13 -47.68 -18.74
C LYS A 7 -11.82 -47.70 -17.95
N PRO A 8 -11.82 -47.99 -16.64
CA PRO A 8 -10.60 -48.13 -15.85
C PRO A 8 -9.95 -49.50 -16.09
N THR A 9 -8.64 -49.51 -16.33
CA THR A 9 -7.85 -50.75 -16.36
C THR A 9 -6.73 -50.66 -15.33
N ASN A 10 -6.47 -51.82 -14.74
CA ASN A 10 -5.86 -52.07 -13.45
C ASN A 10 -4.46 -51.48 -13.24
N ALA A 11 -4.20 -51.13 -11.98
CA ALA A 11 -2.88 -50.88 -11.43
C ALA A 11 -1.96 -52.07 -11.68
N ALA A 12 -0.93 -51.86 -12.49
CA ALA A 12 0.27 -52.68 -12.49
C ALA A 12 1.24 -52.09 -11.47
N GLU A 13 1.54 -52.84 -10.42
CA GLU A 13 2.63 -52.56 -9.50
C GLU A 13 3.92 -52.31 -10.27
N LYS A 14 4.60 -51.20 -9.97
CA LYS A 14 5.96 -50.94 -10.43
C LYS A 14 6.89 -51.94 -9.74
N PRO A 15 7.74 -52.68 -10.47
CA PRO A 15 8.83 -53.40 -9.84
C PRO A 15 9.87 -52.42 -9.26
N PRO A 16 10.55 -52.78 -8.16
CA PRO A 16 11.53 -51.92 -7.51
C PRO A 16 12.73 -51.68 -8.43
N THR A 17 12.96 -50.43 -8.80
CA THR A 17 14.17 -49.99 -9.49
C THR A 17 15.28 -49.76 -8.48
N ASP A 18 15.81 -50.85 -7.92
CA ASP A 18 17.13 -50.86 -7.30
C ASP A 18 18.06 -51.68 -8.19
N ALA A 19 18.52 -51.04 -9.27
CA ALA A 19 19.69 -51.49 -10.02
C ALA A 19 20.51 -50.23 -10.33
N PRO A 20 21.73 -50.08 -9.78
CA PRO A 20 22.59 -48.98 -10.18
C PRO A 20 22.87 -49.12 -11.68
N ALA A 21 22.71 -48.02 -12.42
CA ALA A 21 23.13 -47.93 -13.81
C ALA A 21 24.55 -48.53 -13.94
N PRO A 22 24.85 -49.34 -14.98
CA PRO A 22 26.19 -49.86 -15.15
C PRO A 22 27.13 -48.66 -15.21
N ALA A 23 28.04 -48.60 -14.23
CA ALA A 23 29.05 -47.57 -14.13
C ALA A 23 29.73 -47.47 -15.50
N GLN A 24 29.63 -46.30 -16.14
CA GLN A 24 30.48 -45.99 -17.27
C GLN A 24 31.91 -46.14 -16.75
N LEU A 25 32.61 -47.16 -17.21
CA LEU A 25 34.00 -47.41 -16.87
C LEU A 25 34.76 -46.12 -17.12
N ASP A 26 35.45 -45.62 -16.09
CA ASP A 26 36.26 -44.42 -16.18
C ASP A 26 37.16 -44.53 -17.42
N PRO A 27 37.15 -43.54 -18.34
CA PRO A 27 37.82 -43.63 -19.64
C PRO A 27 39.35 -43.77 -19.54
N ASP A 28 39.90 -43.64 -18.34
CA ASP A 28 41.33 -43.64 -18.05
C ASP A 28 41.81 -44.93 -17.37
N HIS A 29 40.96 -45.97 -17.28
CA HIS A 29 41.35 -47.27 -16.74
C HIS A 29 42.31 -48.01 -17.70
N ILE A 30 43.52 -48.36 -17.22
CA ILE A 30 44.50 -49.13 -18.00
C ILE A 30 44.03 -50.59 -18.06
N ASP A 31 43.57 -51.02 -19.23
CA ASP A 31 43.07 -52.38 -19.45
C ASP A 31 44.17 -53.45 -19.30
N ALA A 32 43.77 -54.65 -18.84
CA ALA A 32 44.65 -55.78 -18.61
C ALA A 32 45.29 -56.35 -19.88
N SER A 33 44.75 -56.02 -21.06
CA SER A 33 45.35 -56.37 -22.34
C SER A 33 46.64 -55.60 -22.63
N ASN A 34 46.84 -54.43 -22.00
CA ASN A 34 47.98 -53.57 -22.25
C ASN A 34 49.30 -54.22 -21.76
N GLU A 35 50.33 -54.22 -22.59
CA GLU A 35 51.65 -54.75 -22.23
C GLU A 35 52.26 -54.01 -21.03
N GLY A 36 52.07 -52.69 -20.95
CA GLY A 36 52.52 -51.87 -19.84
C GLY A 36 51.84 -52.25 -18.52
N PHE A 37 50.57 -52.64 -18.56
CA PHE A 37 49.85 -53.15 -17.39
C PHE A 37 50.41 -54.49 -16.92
N LYS A 38 50.69 -55.41 -17.86
CA LYS A 38 51.31 -56.71 -17.56
C LYS A 38 52.71 -56.55 -16.97
N MET A 39 53.48 -55.58 -17.47
CA MET A 39 54.80 -55.22 -16.93
C MET A 39 54.71 -54.60 -15.53
N LEU A 40 53.72 -53.73 -15.28
CA LEU A 40 53.52 -53.14 -13.95
C LEU A 40 53.18 -54.24 -12.93
N LYS A 41 52.25 -55.13 -13.31
CA LYS A 41 51.82 -56.26 -12.49
C LYS A 41 52.95 -57.24 -12.19
N SER A 42 53.85 -57.48 -13.15
CA SER A 42 55.03 -58.34 -12.93
C SER A 42 56.07 -57.72 -11.99
N MET A 43 56.14 -56.40 -11.92
CA MET A 43 57.00 -55.65 -10.99
C MET A 43 56.39 -55.51 -9.58
N GLY A 44 55.23 -56.13 -9.32
CA GLY A 44 54.55 -56.11 -8.02
C GLY A 44 53.64 -54.90 -7.81
N TRP A 45 53.29 -54.15 -8.86
CA TRP A 45 52.25 -53.14 -8.79
C TRP A 45 50.85 -53.76 -8.80
N THR A 46 49.98 -53.23 -7.96
CA THR A 46 48.60 -53.66 -7.74
C THR A 46 47.63 -52.59 -8.29
N GLU A 47 46.55 -53.05 -8.92
CA GLU A 47 45.57 -52.17 -9.54
C GLU A 47 44.90 -51.28 -8.49
N GLY A 48 44.91 -49.96 -8.70
CA GLY A 48 44.31 -48.98 -7.80
C GLY A 48 45.21 -48.48 -6.67
N GLU A 49 46.44 -48.98 -6.58
CA GLU A 49 47.41 -48.55 -5.56
C GLU A 49 48.43 -47.56 -6.15
N GLY A 50 48.75 -46.52 -5.37
CA GLY A 50 49.74 -45.53 -5.71
C GLY A 50 51.14 -46.13 -5.83
N LEU A 51 51.98 -45.58 -6.70
CA LEU A 51 53.37 -46.04 -6.82
C LEU A 51 54.22 -45.58 -5.62
N GLY A 52 55.21 -46.37 -5.20
CA GLY A 52 56.21 -45.99 -4.19
C GLY A 52 56.31 -46.95 -3.00
N LYS A 53 57.34 -46.76 -2.15
CA LYS A 53 57.68 -47.67 -1.05
C LYS A 53 56.56 -47.88 -0.01
N GLN A 54 55.67 -46.91 0.13
CA GLN A 54 54.50 -46.95 1.02
C GLN A 54 53.19 -46.74 0.24
N SER A 55 53.20 -46.96 -1.07
CA SER A 55 52.04 -46.79 -1.95
C SER A 55 51.32 -45.43 -1.88
N LYS A 56 52.06 -44.37 -1.53
CA LYS A 56 51.56 -42.99 -1.37
C LYS A 56 51.47 -42.18 -2.66
N GLY A 57 51.84 -42.74 -3.81
CA GLY A 57 51.75 -42.05 -5.10
C GLY A 57 50.30 -41.76 -5.49
N ASP A 58 50.07 -40.72 -6.27
CA ASP A 58 48.75 -40.45 -6.83
C ASP A 58 48.37 -41.57 -7.80
N ALA A 59 47.25 -42.25 -7.53
CA ALA A 59 46.74 -43.34 -8.36
C ALA A 59 46.06 -42.84 -9.65
N LEU A 60 45.68 -41.56 -9.69
CA LEU A 60 45.05 -40.92 -10.83
C LEU A 60 46.07 -40.04 -11.56
N PRO A 61 46.08 -40.05 -12.90
CA PRO A 61 46.94 -39.16 -13.67
C PRO A 61 46.57 -37.70 -13.34
N LEU A 62 47.60 -36.89 -13.05
CA LEU A 62 47.40 -35.45 -12.88
C LEU A 62 46.91 -34.87 -14.21
N SER A 63 45.65 -34.44 -14.26
CA SER A 63 45.13 -33.80 -15.46
C SER A 63 45.72 -32.39 -15.57
N GLU A 64 46.61 -32.17 -16.54
CA GLU A 64 47.07 -30.83 -16.93
C GLU A 64 46.00 -30.05 -17.69
N ARG A 65 44.70 -30.38 -17.51
CA ARG A 65 43.60 -29.69 -18.16
C ARG A 65 43.51 -28.28 -17.60
N ILE A 66 44.32 -27.38 -18.14
CA ILE A 66 44.02 -25.96 -18.19
C ILE A 66 42.64 -25.91 -18.83
N ARG A 67 41.59 -25.71 -18.02
CA ARG A 67 40.25 -25.48 -18.55
C ARG A 67 40.41 -24.35 -19.57
N GLU A 68 39.99 -24.56 -20.81
CA GLU A 68 40.13 -23.54 -21.87
C GLU A 68 39.50 -22.20 -21.44
N GLU A 69 38.47 -22.24 -20.59
CA GLU A 69 37.87 -21.10 -19.90
C GLU A 69 38.87 -20.34 -19.01
N ALA A 70 39.72 -21.06 -18.28
CA ALA A 70 40.79 -20.49 -17.47
C ALA A 70 41.97 -19.94 -18.29
N ARG A 71 42.06 -20.24 -19.60
CA ARG A 71 43.10 -19.66 -20.48
C ARG A 71 42.75 -18.24 -20.93
N ARG A 72 41.45 -17.90 -21.03
CA ARG A 72 40.98 -16.56 -21.43
C ARG A 72 40.61 -15.68 -20.26
N GLU A 73 40.22 -16.25 -19.13
CA GLU A 73 39.92 -15.50 -17.92
C GLU A 73 41.20 -15.16 -17.15
N GLY A 74 41.29 -13.91 -16.69
CA GLY A 74 42.35 -13.52 -15.77
C GLY A 74 42.32 -14.39 -14.52
N LEU A 75 43.49 -14.82 -14.03
CA LEU A 75 43.61 -15.61 -12.82
C LEU A 75 42.86 -14.93 -11.65
N GLY A 76 41.89 -15.62 -11.06
CA GLY A 76 41.06 -15.10 -9.95
C GLY A 76 39.78 -14.38 -10.36
N ARG A 77 39.53 -14.14 -11.67
CA ARG A 77 38.30 -13.49 -12.15
C ARG A 77 37.04 -14.29 -11.83
N SER A 78 37.08 -15.61 -11.98
CA SER A 78 35.96 -16.49 -11.63
C SER A 78 35.57 -16.42 -10.15
N LYS A 79 36.55 -16.25 -9.25
CA LYS A 79 36.28 -16.01 -7.82
C LYS A 79 35.62 -14.66 -7.58
N GLN A 80 36.07 -13.62 -8.28
CA GLN A 80 35.47 -12.28 -8.18
C GLN A 80 34.05 -12.26 -8.73
N GLU A 81 33.80 -12.89 -9.88
CA GLU A 81 32.45 -13.01 -10.46
C GLU A 81 31.52 -13.83 -9.58
N ALA A 82 31.99 -14.93 -9.00
CA ALA A 82 31.22 -15.71 -8.02
C ALA A 82 30.89 -14.90 -6.77
N GLU A 83 31.85 -14.09 -6.27
CA GLU A 83 31.62 -13.21 -5.12
C GLU A 83 30.62 -12.10 -5.47
N MET A 84 30.71 -11.50 -6.66
CA MET A 84 29.76 -10.49 -7.14
C MET A 84 28.36 -11.07 -7.33
N LEU A 85 28.23 -12.26 -7.91
CA LEU A 85 26.95 -12.98 -8.01
C LEU A 85 26.40 -13.31 -6.62
N SER A 86 27.25 -13.76 -5.70
CA SER A 86 26.85 -14.02 -4.32
C SER A 86 26.36 -12.73 -3.66
N LYS A 87 27.09 -11.61 -3.75
CA LYS A 87 26.65 -10.31 -3.21
C LYS A 87 25.36 -9.81 -3.85
N ALA A 88 25.16 -10.01 -5.15
CA ALA A 88 23.93 -9.64 -5.84
C ALA A 88 22.73 -10.49 -5.40
N THR A 89 22.95 -11.76 -5.05
CA THR A 89 21.91 -12.70 -4.63
C THR A 89 21.69 -12.73 -3.11
N THR A 90 22.72 -12.41 -2.32
CA THR A 90 22.67 -12.24 -0.85
C THR A 90 22.27 -10.84 -0.45
N ARG A 91 22.19 -9.87 -1.38
CA ARG A 91 21.27 -8.72 -1.32
C ARG A 91 19.79 -9.14 -1.33
N LYS A 92 19.48 -10.31 -0.77
CA LYS A 92 18.20 -10.53 -0.10
C LYS A 92 18.10 -9.48 1.01
N ARG A 93 17.51 -8.35 0.62
CA ARG A 93 16.39 -7.78 1.35
C ARG A 93 16.70 -7.41 2.79
N ASP A 94 17.61 -6.46 2.98
CA ASP A 94 17.59 -5.68 4.21
C ASP A 94 16.20 -5.02 4.29
N GLU A 95 15.39 -5.43 5.27
CA GLU A 95 14.03 -4.90 5.46
C GLU A 95 14.03 -3.37 5.63
N SER A 96 15.16 -2.82 6.09
CA SER A 96 15.41 -1.37 6.15
C SER A 96 15.48 -0.72 4.76
N ASP A 97 16.07 -1.40 3.77
CA ASP A 97 16.15 -0.90 2.40
C ASP A 97 14.79 -1.01 1.70
N ASP A 98 14.00 -2.04 2.02
CA ASP A 98 12.62 -2.18 1.56
C ASP A 98 11.70 -1.09 2.15
N GLU A 99 11.82 -0.80 3.45
CA GLU A 99 11.03 0.25 4.10
C GLU A 99 11.47 1.65 3.66
N ALA A 100 12.78 1.87 3.48
CA ALA A 100 13.32 3.11 2.91
C ALA A 100 12.86 3.30 1.46
N ALA A 101 12.85 2.26 0.63
CA ALA A 101 12.32 2.31 -0.72
C ALA A 101 10.80 2.56 -0.75
N ARG A 102 10.04 1.98 0.19
CA ARG A 102 8.61 2.25 0.37
C ARG A 102 8.34 3.69 0.78
N LYS A 103 9.13 4.22 1.73
CA LYS A 103 9.03 5.63 2.17
C LYS A 103 9.37 6.59 1.05
N LYS A 104 10.44 6.33 0.29
CA LYS A 104 10.81 7.13 -0.89
C LYS A 104 9.74 7.11 -1.98
N ARG A 105 9.09 5.97 -2.24
CA ARG A 105 7.95 5.91 -3.18
C ARG A 105 6.74 6.71 -2.68
N LYS A 106 6.45 6.68 -1.37
CA LYS A 106 5.37 7.48 -0.78
C LYS A 106 5.67 8.97 -0.88
N GLU A 107 6.88 9.38 -0.51
CA GLU A 107 7.32 10.79 -0.61
C GLU A 107 7.30 11.29 -2.05
N VAL A 108 7.77 10.50 -3.02
CA VAL A 108 7.69 10.85 -4.45
C VAL A 108 6.23 10.94 -4.92
N GLY A 109 5.37 10.02 -4.47
CA GLY A 109 3.95 10.05 -4.80
C GLY A 109 3.22 11.26 -4.18
N GLU A 110 3.56 11.63 -2.95
CA GLU A 110 3.05 12.83 -2.29
C GLU A 110 3.57 14.10 -2.96
N GLU A 111 4.84 14.13 -3.36
CA GLU A 111 5.42 15.24 -4.09
C GLU A 111 4.78 15.41 -5.48
N GLN A 112 4.50 14.31 -6.19
CA GLN A 112 3.73 14.31 -7.43
C GLN A 112 2.33 14.86 -7.22
N LYS A 113 1.61 14.39 -6.20
CA LYS A 113 0.28 14.93 -5.85
C LYS A 113 0.34 16.43 -5.57
N ARG A 114 1.34 16.90 -4.82
CA ARG A 114 1.51 18.34 -4.57
C ARG A 114 1.81 19.12 -5.85
N ARG A 115 2.62 18.58 -6.76
CA ARG A 115 2.86 19.20 -8.08
C ARG A 115 1.56 19.27 -8.90
N ASP A 116 0.80 18.18 -8.93
CA ASP A 116 -0.47 18.09 -9.67
C ASP A 116 -1.53 19.02 -9.09
N GLU A 117 -1.60 19.17 -7.76
CA GLU A 117 -2.50 20.11 -7.08
C GLU A 117 -2.17 21.57 -7.43
N VAL A 118 -0.89 21.95 -7.43
CA VAL A 118 -0.45 23.29 -7.82
C VAL A 118 -0.76 23.57 -9.29
N LEU A 119 -0.51 22.61 -10.18
CA LEU A 119 -0.86 22.75 -11.60
C LEU A 119 -2.37 22.85 -11.79
N ALA A 120 -3.15 22.06 -11.06
CA ALA A 120 -4.60 22.13 -11.10
C ALA A 120 -5.10 23.50 -10.62
N GLU A 121 -4.53 24.07 -9.56
CA GLU A 121 -4.90 25.40 -9.06
C GLU A 121 -4.56 26.50 -10.06
N GLN A 122 -3.38 26.43 -10.70
CA GLN A 122 -3.01 27.36 -11.77
C GLN A 122 -3.97 27.25 -12.96
N HIS A 123 -4.35 26.02 -13.34
CA HIS A 123 -5.25 25.77 -14.46
C HIS A 123 -6.71 26.13 -14.14
N ARG A 124 -7.16 26.01 -12.88
CA ARG A 124 -8.52 26.43 -12.47
C ARG A 124 -8.78 27.91 -12.75
N ASN A 125 -7.76 28.76 -12.66
CA ASN A 125 -7.89 30.19 -12.94
C ASN A 125 -8.15 30.50 -14.41
N PHE A 126 -7.80 29.59 -15.32
CA PHE A 126 -7.96 29.72 -16.77
C PHE A 126 -9.08 28.84 -17.34
N TYR A 127 -10.01 28.40 -16.50
CA TYR A 127 -11.15 27.57 -16.89
C TYR A 127 -12.44 28.39 -16.96
N CYS A 128 -13.23 28.22 -18.03
CA CYS A 128 -14.57 28.80 -18.14
C CYS A 128 -15.67 27.73 -18.03
N ALA A 129 -16.40 27.72 -16.90
CA ALA A 129 -17.50 26.78 -16.63
C ALA A 129 -18.73 26.92 -17.56
N CYS A 130 -19.01 28.12 -18.11
CA CYS A 130 -20.14 28.29 -19.03
C CYS A 130 -19.90 27.68 -20.43
N CYS A 131 -18.63 27.42 -20.75
CA CYS A 131 -18.17 27.05 -22.09
C CYS A 131 -17.38 25.75 -22.14
N ASP A 132 -17.08 25.15 -20.98
CA ASP A 132 -16.23 23.97 -20.80
C ASP A 132 -14.90 24.05 -21.57
N LYS A 133 -14.26 25.21 -21.50
CA LYS A 133 -12.98 25.47 -22.17
C LYS A 133 -11.89 25.80 -21.16
N GLN A 134 -10.74 25.16 -21.33
CA GLN A 134 -9.51 25.42 -20.60
C GLN A 134 -8.57 26.25 -21.46
N TYR A 135 -8.04 27.32 -20.89
CA TYR A 135 -7.07 28.20 -21.53
C TYR A 135 -5.70 28.04 -20.86
N THR A 136 -4.63 28.30 -21.60
CA THR A 136 -3.24 28.17 -21.11
C THR A 136 -2.64 29.52 -20.74
N THR A 137 -3.08 30.61 -21.41
CA THR A 137 -2.57 31.96 -21.18
C THR A 137 -3.66 32.90 -20.66
N VAL A 138 -3.23 33.90 -19.87
CA VAL A 138 -4.12 34.96 -19.33
C VAL A 138 -4.81 35.74 -20.45
N SER A 139 -4.09 35.99 -21.55
CA SER A 139 -4.58 36.79 -22.69
C SER A 139 -5.70 36.07 -23.46
N GLU A 140 -5.55 34.77 -23.71
CA GLU A 140 -6.59 33.97 -24.37
C GLU A 140 -7.85 33.89 -23.50
N PHE A 141 -7.67 33.73 -22.19
CA PHE A 141 -8.79 33.69 -21.26
C PHE A 141 -9.55 35.02 -21.21
N SER A 142 -8.85 36.15 -21.13
CA SER A 142 -9.49 37.48 -21.11
C SER A 142 -10.19 37.79 -22.43
N ALA A 143 -9.58 37.43 -23.57
CA ALA A 143 -10.22 37.54 -24.88
C ALA A 143 -11.51 36.71 -24.95
N HIS A 144 -11.49 35.47 -24.44
CA HIS A 144 -12.69 34.65 -24.36
C HIS A 144 -13.79 35.30 -23.51
N LEU A 145 -13.47 35.80 -22.31
CA LEU A 145 -14.44 36.44 -21.44
C LEU A 145 -15.10 37.67 -22.08
N SER A 146 -14.36 38.39 -22.92
CA SER A 146 -14.87 39.54 -23.69
C SER A 146 -15.60 39.17 -25.00
N SER A 147 -15.55 37.89 -25.42
CA SER A 147 -16.15 37.47 -26.69
C SER A 147 -17.68 37.48 -26.63
N TYR A 148 -18.30 37.90 -27.74
CA TYR A 148 -19.76 37.98 -27.86
C TYR A 148 -20.45 36.63 -27.53
N ASP A 149 -19.92 35.53 -28.05
CA ASP A 149 -20.43 34.18 -27.77
C ASP A 149 -20.38 33.83 -26.28
N HIS A 150 -19.30 34.19 -25.57
CA HIS A 150 -19.19 33.94 -24.14
C HIS A 150 -20.28 34.70 -23.35
N HIS A 151 -20.49 35.98 -23.66
CA HIS A 151 -21.53 36.78 -23.00
C HIS A 151 -22.94 36.20 -23.22
N HIS A 152 -23.24 35.74 -24.43
CA HIS A 152 -24.52 35.08 -24.70
C HIS A 152 -24.66 33.77 -23.94
N ARG A 153 -23.65 32.91 -23.99
CA ARG A 153 -23.63 31.64 -23.25
C ARG A 153 -23.83 31.85 -21.74
N LYS A 154 -23.16 32.86 -21.18
CA LYS A 154 -23.26 33.25 -19.78
C LYS A 154 -24.68 33.69 -19.42
N ARG A 155 -25.29 34.59 -20.21
CA ARG A 155 -26.67 35.04 -19.97
C ARG A 155 -27.67 33.88 -20.04
N PHE A 156 -27.50 32.94 -20.97
CA PHE A 156 -28.35 31.75 -21.05
C PHE A 156 -28.17 30.82 -19.84
N ALA A 157 -26.94 30.66 -19.35
CA ALA A 157 -26.66 29.88 -18.16
C ALA A 157 -27.29 30.51 -16.90
N GLU A 158 -27.17 31.83 -16.72
CA GLU A 158 -27.79 32.57 -15.62
C GLU A 158 -29.33 32.48 -15.65
N MET A 159 -29.96 32.57 -16.83
CA MET A 159 -31.41 32.39 -16.98
C MET A 159 -31.84 30.97 -16.59
N ARG A 160 -31.11 29.95 -17.03
CA ARG A 160 -31.34 28.54 -16.67
C ARG A 160 -31.16 28.29 -15.18
N GLU A 161 -30.16 28.91 -14.55
CA GLU A 161 -29.90 28.79 -13.12
C GLU A 161 -30.98 29.48 -12.29
N ALA A 162 -31.43 30.66 -12.71
CA ALA A 162 -32.54 31.37 -12.06
C ALA A 162 -33.86 30.57 -12.14
N GLU A 163 -34.16 29.93 -13.28
CA GLU A 163 -35.31 29.02 -13.41
C GLU A 163 -35.18 27.81 -12.47
N LYS A 164 -33.99 27.21 -12.39
CA LYS A 164 -33.71 26.08 -11.50
C LYS A 164 -33.83 26.46 -10.03
N ALA A 165 -33.30 27.62 -9.63
CA ALA A 165 -33.39 28.13 -8.27
C ALA A 165 -34.86 28.35 -7.86
N ARG A 166 -35.66 28.99 -8.71
CA ARG A 166 -37.10 29.17 -8.47
C ARG A 166 -37.85 27.84 -8.29
N ASN A 167 -37.53 26.84 -9.12
CA ASN A 167 -38.12 25.52 -9.00
C ASN A 167 -37.64 24.79 -7.74
N ALA A 168 -36.36 24.91 -7.40
CA ALA A 168 -35.77 24.33 -6.20
C ALA A 168 -36.41 24.92 -4.94
N ASP A 169 -36.56 26.24 -4.86
CA ASP A 169 -37.20 26.95 -3.75
C ASP A 169 -38.65 26.50 -3.58
N ALA A 170 -39.42 26.43 -4.67
CA ALA A 170 -40.79 25.92 -4.63
C ALA A 170 -40.87 24.46 -4.13
N THR A 171 -39.93 23.60 -4.55
CA THR A 171 -39.87 22.23 -4.04
C THR A 171 -39.39 22.13 -2.60
N ALA A 172 -38.47 22.99 -2.17
CA ALA A 172 -37.94 23.06 -0.82
C ALA A 172 -39.02 23.55 0.17
N GLU A 173 -39.81 24.56 -0.22
CA GLU A 173 -40.97 25.02 0.53
C GLU A 173 -42.03 23.92 0.67
N LYS A 174 -42.29 23.18 -0.42
CA LYS A 174 -43.22 22.05 -0.37
C LYS A 174 -42.72 20.94 0.58
N ARG A 175 -41.42 20.61 0.53
CA ARG A 175 -40.79 19.62 1.43
C ARG A 175 -40.82 20.08 2.88
N SER A 176 -40.43 21.32 3.18
CA SER A 176 -40.44 21.85 4.55
C SER A 176 -41.85 21.88 5.12
N ARG A 177 -42.87 22.17 4.31
CA ARG A 177 -44.27 22.11 4.72
C ARG A 177 -44.74 20.68 5.01
N GLU A 178 -44.23 19.69 4.28
CA GLU A 178 -44.52 18.28 4.54
C GLU A 178 -43.79 17.76 5.78
N GLU A 179 -42.51 18.10 5.93
CA GLU A 179 -41.70 17.80 7.12
C GLU A 179 -42.33 18.42 8.38
N ALA A 180 -42.75 19.68 8.32
CA ALA A 180 -43.46 20.33 9.43
C ALA A 180 -44.79 19.65 9.79
N ARG A 181 -45.49 19.03 8.81
CA ARG A 181 -46.69 18.21 9.10
C ARG A 181 -46.30 16.92 9.82
N ARG A 182 -45.28 16.21 9.32
CA ARG A 182 -44.77 14.96 9.93
C ARG A 182 -44.27 15.21 11.36
N GLU A 183 -43.52 16.29 11.59
CA GLU A 183 -43.04 16.68 12.92
C GLU A 183 -44.20 16.98 13.88
N ARG A 184 -45.24 17.70 13.44
CA ARG A 184 -46.42 17.96 14.26
C ARG A 184 -47.17 16.68 14.61
N GLU A 185 -47.30 15.74 13.69
CA GLU A 185 -47.92 14.43 13.93
C GLU A 185 -47.11 13.59 14.92
N LEU A 186 -45.78 13.52 14.73
CA LEU A 186 -44.86 12.87 15.66
C LEU A 186 -44.92 13.51 17.05
N GLN A 187 -44.93 14.83 17.16
CA GLN A 187 -45.03 15.55 18.43
C GLN A 187 -46.35 15.25 19.15
N LYS A 188 -47.46 15.14 18.40
CA LYS A 188 -48.76 14.73 18.95
C LYS A 188 -48.72 13.29 19.46
N GLN A 189 -48.10 12.37 18.74
CA GLN A 189 -47.93 10.97 19.19
C GLN A 189 -47.07 10.88 20.45
N ILE A 190 -45.94 11.61 20.52
CA ILE A 190 -45.08 11.66 21.72
C ILE A 190 -45.86 12.20 22.91
N ARG A 191 -46.63 13.28 22.74
CA ARG A 191 -47.47 13.84 23.82
C ARG A 191 -48.55 12.87 24.28
N ALA A 192 -49.17 12.13 23.36
CA ALA A 192 -50.15 11.10 23.70
C ALA A 192 -49.50 9.93 24.45
N ALA A 193 -48.32 9.48 24.01
CA ALA A 193 -47.56 8.43 24.69
C ALA A 193 -47.09 8.87 26.10
N ALA A 194 -46.66 10.12 26.26
CA ALA A 194 -46.30 10.69 27.56
C ALA A 194 -47.51 10.82 28.50
N ALA A 195 -48.71 11.06 27.98
CA ALA A 195 -49.95 11.08 28.75
C ALA A 195 -50.48 9.67 29.10
N ALA A 196 -50.15 8.66 28.27
CA ALA A 196 -50.48 7.26 28.50
C ALA A 196 -49.41 6.52 29.32
N ALA A 197 -48.24 7.11 29.55
CA ALA A 197 -47.24 6.57 30.44
C ALA A 197 -47.73 6.67 31.90
N PRO A 198 -47.82 5.55 32.65
CA PRO A 198 -48.09 5.62 34.08
C PRO A 198 -46.97 6.39 34.77
N ALA A 199 -47.34 7.25 35.74
CA ALA A 199 -46.39 8.03 36.53
C ALA A 199 -45.24 7.15 37.06
N PRO A 200 -43.98 7.63 37.09
CA PRO A 200 -42.92 6.91 37.78
C PRO A 200 -43.35 6.73 39.24
N ALA A 201 -43.48 5.48 39.67
CA ALA A 201 -43.78 5.13 41.05
C ALA A 201 -42.74 5.78 41.99
N PRO A 202 -43.15 6.29 43.16
CA PRO A 202 -42.23 6.90 44.12
C PRO A 202 -41.22 5.87 44.63
N ALA A 203 -39.93 6.22 44.60
CA ALA A 203 -38.89 5.48 45.29
C ALA A 203 -39.21 5.35 46.79
N PRO A 204 -38.91 4.20 47.44
CA PRO A 204 -39.20 4.02 48.86
C PRO A 204 -38.28 4.88 49.73
N ALA A 205 -38.87 5.63 50.65
CA ALA A 205 -38.15 6.34 51.71
C ALA A 205 -37.50 5.34 52.69
N PRO A 206 -36.21 5.48 53.05
CA PRO A 206 -35.69 4.86 54.26
C PRO A 206 -35.96 5.74 55.48
N ALA A 207 -36.35 5.05 56.55
CA ALA A 207 -36.72 5.60 57.85
C ALA A 207 -35.59 6.37 58.55
N SER A 208 -36.02 7.27 59.44
CA SER A 208 -35.25 8.09 60.36
C SER A 208 -34.25 7.32 61.24
N THR A 209 -33.04 7.85 61.38
CA THR A 209 -32.24 7.75 62.61
C THR A 209 -31.62 9.13 62.84
N GLY A 210 -32.01 9.79 63.92
CA GLY A 210 -31.64 11.18 64.19
C GLY A 210 -30.21 11.32 64.67
N TYR A 211 -29.62 12.51 64.50
CA TYR A 211 -28.70 13.13 65.45
C TYR A 211 -28.69 14.66 65.26
N ALA A 212 -28.91 15.34 66.39
CA ALA A 212 -28.47 16.66 66.84
C ALA A 212 -28.16 17.80 65.84
N THR A 213 -28.98 18.85 65.99
CA THR A 213 -28.71 20.31 65.95
C THR A 213 -27.26 20.83 65.83
N ALA A 214 -27.03 21.76 64.89
CA ALA A 214 -26.32 23.04 65.11
C ALA A 214 -26.53 24.01 63.91
N PRO A 215 -26.69 25.34 64.12
CA PRO A 215 -27.16 26.26 63.08
C PRO A 215 -26.04 27.06 62.40
N LEU A 216 -26.20 27.41 61.12
CA LEU A 216 -25.51 28.54 60.50
C LEU A 216 -26.46 29.37 59.61
N PRO A 217 -26.34 30.71 59.63
CA PRO A 217 -27.26 31.63 58.99
C PRO A 217 -26.96 31.87 57.50
N GLY A 218 -27.95 32.45 56.82
CA GLY A 218 -28.06 32.51 55.37
C GLY A 218 -26.92 33.19 54.61
N PHE A 219 -26.85 32.84 53.33
CA PHE A 219 -26.08 33.60 52.35
C PHE A 219 -26.88 33.77 51.06
N SER A 220 -27.37 34.98 50.89
CA SER A 220 -27.93 35.56 49.68
C SER A 220 -26.87 35.71 48.59
N GLY A 221 -27.26 35.50 47.34
CA GLY A 221 -26.64 36.15 46.18
C GLY A 221 -25.52 35.37 45.50
N PHE A 222 -25.82 34.75 44.35
CA PHE A 222 -24.79 34.36 43.41
C PHE A 222 -24.40 35.57 42.56
N GLN A 223 -23.39 36.31 43.02
CA GLN A 223 -22.65 37.28 42.22
C GLN A 223 -21.86 36.56 41.13
N THR A 224 -21.94 37.09 39.90
CA THR A 224 -21.03 36.77 38.81
C THR A 224 -19.60 37.16 39.19
N LYS A 225 -18.75 36.19 39.52
CA LYS A 225 -17.32 36.43 39.68
C LYS A 225 -16.66 36.57 38.31
N LYS A 226 -16.28 37.80 37.99
CA LYS A 226 -15.35 38.18 36.93
C LYS A 226 -13.94 37.75 37.35
N LEU A 227 -13.37 36.77 36.65
CA LEU A 227 -11.94 36.46 36.72
C LEU A 227 -11.16 37.47 35.85
N PRO A 228 -10.12 38.14 36.37
CA PRO A 228 -9.22 38.96 35.56
C PRO A 228 -8.14 38.08 34.92
N GLY A 229 -7.97 38.19 33.60
CA GLY A 229 -6.81 37.62 32.91
C GLY A 229 -7.15 36.73 31.72
N ALA A 230 -7.72 37.31 30.68
CA ALA A 230 -7.56 36.82 29.31
C ALA A 230 -7.54 38.04 28.40
N ALA A 231 -6.38 38.32 27.82
CA ALA A 231 -6.17 39.43 26.91
C ALA A 231 -7.03 39.25 25.64
N PRO A 232 -7.72 40.28 25.14
CA PRO A 232 -8.39 40.17 23.85
C PRO A 232 -7.34 40.14 22.73
N ILE A 233 -7.40 39.10 21.89
CA ILE A 233 -6.64 39.00 20.65
C ILE A 233 -7.10 40.15 19.75
N LYS A 234 -6.27 41.18 19.63
CA LYS A 234 -6.41 42.25 18.64
C LYS A 234 -6.08 41.65 17.28
N PHE A 235 -7.08 41.40 16.45
CA PHE A 235 -6.87 41.22 15.01
C PHE A 235 -6.44 42.58 14.45
N SER A 236 -5.15 42.74 14.21
CA SER A 236 -4.59 43.88 13.47
C SER A 236 -4.90 43.66 11.99
N LEU A 237 -5.83 44.42 11.42
CA LEU A 237 -5.89 44.64 9.98
C LEU A 237 -4.85 45.71 9.65
N ASP A 238 -3.65 45.27 9.28
CA ASP A 238 -2.63 46.15 8.69
C ASP A 238 -2.89 46.20 7.18
N PHE A 239 -3.62 47.22 6.74
CA PHE A 239 -3.72 47.57 5.32
C PHE A 239 -2.45 48.34 4.94
N GLY A 240 -1.40 47.57 4.65
CA GLY A 240 -0.12 48.04 4.16
C GLY A 240 -0.26 48.73 2.80
N LYS A 241 -0.42 50.05 2.87
CA LYS A 241 -0.32 51.03 1.80
C LYS A 241 1.11 51.02 1.24
N LYS A 242 1.30 50.61 -0.01
CA LYS A 242 2.50 50.94 -0.80
C LYS A 242 2.08 51.82 -1.98
N LEU A 243 2.34 53.11 -1.83
CA LEU A 243 2.74 54.03 -2.90
C LEU A 243 4.24 54.23 -2.72
#